data_AF-A0A2R9B192-F1
#
_entry.id   AF-A0A2R9B192-F1
#
_cell.length_a   1.000
_cell.length_b   1.000
_cell.length_c   1.000
_cell.angle_alpha   90.00
_cell.angle_beta   90.00
_cell.angle_gamma   90.00
#
_symmetry.space_group_name_H-M   'P 1'
#
loop_
_entity.id
_entity.type
_entity.pdbx_description
1 polymer ?
#
loop_
_entity_poly.entity_id
_entity_poly.type
_entity_poly.pdbx_seq_one_letter_code
_entity_poly.pdbx_strand_id
1 'polypeptide(L)'
;MHVKKYLLKGLHRLQKGPGYTYKELLVWYCDNTNTHGPKRIICEGPKKKAMWFLLTLLFTALVCWQWGIFIRTYLSWEVSVSLSVGFKTMDFPAVTICNASPFKYSKIKHLLKDLDELMEAVLERILAPELSHANATRNLNFSIWNHTPLVLIDERNLHHPMVLDLFGDNHNGLTRSSASEKICNAHGCKMAMRLCSLNGTQCTFRNFTSATQAVTEWYILQATNIFAQVPQQELVEMSYPGEQMILACLFGAEPCNYRNFTSIFYPHYGNCYIFNWGMTEKALPSANPGTEFGLKLILDIGQEDYVPFLASTAGVRLMLHEQRSYPFIRDEGIYAMSGTETSIGVLVACLRSCFQDHMIRNCNCGHYLYPLPRGEKYCNNRDFPDWAHCYSDLQMSVAQRETCIGMCKESCNDTQYKMTISMADWPSEASEDWIFHVLSQERDQSTNITLSRKGIVKLNIYFQEFNYRTIEESAANNIVWLLSNLGGQFGFWMGGSVLCLIEFGEIIIDFVWITIIKLVALAKSLRQRRAQASYAGPPPTVAELVEAHTNFGFQPDTAPRSPNTGPYPNEQALPIPGTPPPNYDSLRLQPLDVIESDSEGDAI
;
A
#
# COMPACT_ATOMS: atom_id res chain seq x y z
N MET A 1 -37.88 -6.46 42.78
CA MET A 1 -38.80 -7.59 43.05
C MET A 1 -39.24 -8.38 41.80
N HIS A 2 -39.48 -7.77 40.64
CA HIS A 2 -40.04 -8.46 39.46
C HIS A 2 -39.18 -9.61 38.89
N VAL A 3 -37.85 -9.46 38.77
CA VAL A 3 -36.95 -10.45 38.14
C VAL A 3 -37.06 -11.85 38.77
N LYS A 4 -37.10 -11.93 40.11
CA LYS A 4 -37.25 -13.21 40.84
C LYS A 4 -38.60 -13.90 40.55
N LYS A 5 -39.64 -13.13 40.20
CA LYS A 5 -40.97 -13.62 39.82
C LYS A 5 -41.06 -14.05 38.34
N TYR A 6 -40.22 -13.46 37.48
CA TYR A 6 -40.00 -13.92 36.10
C TYR A 6 -39.19 -15.22 36.05
N LEU A 7 -38.06 -15.29 36.75
CA LEU A 7 -37.22 -16.50 36.80
C LEU A 7 -37.98 -17.73 37.33
N LEU A 8 -38.82 -17.57 38.37
CA LEU A 8 -39.70 -18.66 38.84
C LEU A 8 -40.72 -19.11 37.77
N LYS A 9 -41.26 -18.18 36.95
CA LYS A 9 -42.16 -18.54 35.84
C LYS A 9 -41.43 -19.28 34.72
N GLY A 10 -40.20 -18.89 34.38
CA GLY A 10 -39.36 -19.58 33.39
C GLY A 10 -39.01 -21.01 33.81
N LEU A 11 -38.56 -21.19 35.06
CA LEU A 11 -38.34 -22.52 35.65
C LEU A 11 -39.60 -23.40 35.63
N HIS A 12 -40.76 -22.81 35.92
CA HIS A 12 -42.04 -23.52 35.90
C HIS A 12 -42.53 -23.86 34.47
N ARG A 13 -42.00 -23.23 33.41
CA ARG A 13 -42.18 -23.68 32.00
C ARG A 13 -41.27 -24.87 31.68
N LEU A 14 -40.00 -24.84 32.07
CA LEU A 14 -39.07 -25.95 31.81
C LEU A 14 -39.53 -27.27 32.46
N GLN A 15 -40.10 -27.20 33.66
CA GLN A 15 -40.54 -28.39 34.42
C GLN A 15 -41.91 -28.94 33.99
N LYS A 16 -42.69 -28.19 33.20
CA LYS A 16 -43.95 -28.63 32.57
C LYS A 16 -43.97 -28.18 31.12
N GLY A 17 -43.40 -29.04 30.24
CA GLY A 17 -43.24 -28.75 28.81
C GLY A 17 -44.53 -28.24 28.14
N PRO A 18 -44.42 -27.32 27.17
CA PRO A 18 -45.54 -26.45 26.78
C PRO A 18 -46.67 -27.22 26.10
N GLY A 19 -47.78 -27.40 26.82
CA GLY A 19 -49.06 -27.84 26.28
C GLY A 19 -49.77 -26.77 25.44
N TYR A 20 -49.02 -25.90 24.75
CA TYR A 20 -49.53 -24.78 23.97
C TYR A 20 -49.50 -25.10 22.47
N THR A 21 -50.66 -24.96 21.84
CA THR A 21 -50.79 -24.82 20.38
C THR A 21 -50.16 -23.49 19.95
N TYR A 22 -49.65 -23.39 18.70
CA TYR A 22 -49.07 -22.14 18.16
C TYR A 22 -50.01 -20.92 18.34
N LYS A 23 -51.33 -21.13 18.25
CA LYS A 23 -52.35 -20.11 18.48
C LYS A 23 -52.37 -19.59 19.93
N GLU A 24 -52.16 -20.48 20.90
CA GLU A 24 -52.24 -20.17 22.34
C GLU A 24 -50.96 -19.47 22.81
N LEU A 25 -49.79 -19.86 22.27
CA LEU A 25 -48.53 -19.12 22.47
C LEU A 25 -48.63 -17.68 21.93
N LEU A 26 -49.24 -17.48 20.76
CA LEU A 26 -49.41 -16.16 20.15
C LEU A 26 -50.42 -15.29 20.91
N VAL A 27 -51.53 -15.87 21.40
CA VAL A 27 -52.46 -15.17 22.31
C VAL A 27 -51.74 -14.73 23.59
N TRP A 28 -50.99 -15.65 24.23
CA TRP A 28 -50.23 -15.35 25.44
C TRP A 28 -49.21 -14.21 25.23
N TYR A 29 -48.54 -14.17 24.07
CA TYR A 29 -47.65 -13.06 23.74
C TYR A 29 -48.38 -11.71 23.67
N CYS A 30 -49.49 -11.64 22.93
CA CYS A 30 -50.25 -10.39 22.78
C CYS A 30 -50.82 -9.90 24.11
N ASP A 31 -51.19 -10.79 25.03
CA ASP A 31 -51.67 -10.42 26.37
C ASP A 31 -50.53 -9.94 27.29
N ASN A 32 -49.32 -10.53 27.19
CA ASN A 32 -48.20 -10.25 28.10
C ASN A 32 -47.21 -9.21 27.58
N THR A 33 -47.11 -8.97 26.26
CA THR A 33 -46.14 -8.02 25.70
C THR A 33 -46.41 -6.58 26.11
N ASN A 34 -45.33 -5.82 26.27
CA ASN A 34 -45.40 -4.37 26.53
C ASN A 34 -45.78 -3.58 25.25
N THR A 35 -45.62 -4.18 24.07
CA THR A 35 -45.96 -3.59 22.75
C THR A 35 -47.44 -3.24 22.68
N HIS A 36 -47.79 -1.97 22.43
CA HIS A 36 -49.16 -1.47 22.63
C HIS A 36 -50.19 -1.98 21.60
N GLY A 37 -49.76 -2.24 20.36
CA GLY A 37 -50.62 -2.69 19.26
C GLY A 37 -51.19 -4.11 19.43
N PRO A 38 -50.34 -5.16 19.54
CA PRO A 38 -50.76 -6.57 19.63
C PRO A 38 -51.84 -6.84 20.68
N LYS A 39 -51.73 -6.20 21.84
CA LYS A 39 -52.68 -6.35 22.96
C LYS A 39 -54.10 -5.90 22.62
N ARG A 40 -54.25 -4.75 21.96
CA ARG A 40 -55.58 -4.19 21.59
C ARG A 40 -56.23 -4.96 20.43
N ILE A 41 -55.43 -5.62 19.59
CA ILE A 41 -55.92 -6.48 18.49
C ILE A 41 -56.65 -7.73 19.05
N ILE A 42 -56.29 -8.25 20.23
CA ILE A 42 -56.97 -9.41 20.82
C ILE A 42 -58.17 -9.03 21.70
N CYS A 43 -58.08 -7.99 22.53
CA CYS A 43 -59.09 -7.74 23.56
C CYS A 43 -60.37 -7.03 23.07
N GLU A 44 -60.35 -6.26 21.96
CA GLU A 44 -61.46 -5.36 21.61
C GLU A 44 -62.51 -5.97 20.65
N GLY A 45 -63.66 -5.29 20.45
CA GLY A 45 -64.72 -5.73 19.54
C GLY A 45 -64.34 -5.65 18.05
N PRO A 46 -65.00 -6.40 17.14
CA PRO A 46 -64.50 -6.67 15.79
C PRO A 46 -64.18 -5.42 14.94
N LYS A 47 -65.01 -4.38 14.99
CA LYS A 47 -64.73 -3.10 14.30
C LYS A 47 -63.47 -2.41 14.84
N LYS A 48 -63.21 -2.50 16.15
CA LYS A 48 -62.01 -1.94 16.78
C LYS A 48 -60.76 -2.80 16.55
N LYS A 49 -60.90 -4.13 16.46
CA LYS A 49 -59.78 -5.02 16.06
C LYS A 49 -59.21 -4.63 14.70
N ALA A 50 -60.07 -4.39 13.71
CA ALA A 50 -59.65 -3.94 12.39
C ALA A 50 -58.92 -2.58 12.44
N MET A 51 -59.43 -1.63 13.23
CA MET A 51 -58.80 -0.32 13.44
C MET A 51 -57.40 -0.45 14.08
N TRP A 52 -57.27 -1.18 15.19
CA TRP A 52 -55.97 -1.38 15.85
C TRP A 52 -54.99 -2.20 15.01
N PHE A 53 -55.48 -3.16 14.22
CA PHE A 53 -54.65 -3.92 13.28
C PHE A 53 -54.06 -3.01 12.19
N LEU A 54 -54.89 -2.19 11.53
CA LEU A 54 -54.44 -1.24 10.51
C LEU A 54 -53.48 -0.19 11.08
N LEU A 55 -53.74 0.33 12.28
CA LEU A 55 -52.86 1.30 12.95
C LEU A 55 -51.52 0.69 13.36
N THR A 56 -51.52 -0.54 13.88
CA THR A 56 -50.29 -1.27 14.23
C THR A 56 -49.48 -1.61 12.98
N LEU A 57 -50.14 -2.01 11.89
CA LEU A 57 -49.51 -2.27 10.59
C LEU A 57 -48.86 -1.02 10.01
N LEU A 58 -49.53 0.14 10.09
CA LEU A 58 -49.00 1.43 9.65
C LEU A 58 -47.73 1.82 10.41
N PHE A 59 -47.75 1.78 11.75
CA PHE A 59 -46.56 2.11 12.54
C PHE A 59 -45.43 1.07 12.37
N THR A 60 -45.75 -0.21 12.21
CA THR A 60 -44.75 -1.24 11.89
C THR A 60 -44.08 -0.96 10.55
N ALA A 61 -44.85 -0.58 9.51
CA ALA A 61 -44.31 -0.21 8.21
C ALA A 61 -43.43 1.05 8.27
N LEU A 62 -43.82 2.06 9.04
CA LEU A 62 -43.03 3.27 9.26
C LEU A 62 -41.72 2.98 10.01
N VAL A 63 -41.73 2.11 11.02
CA VAL A 63 -40.51 1.65 11.72
C VAL A 63 -39.59 0.90 10.76
N CYS A 64 -40.10 -0.08 10.01
CA CYS A 64 -39.29 -0.83 9.04
C CYS A 64 -38.69 0.08 7.94
N TRP A 65 -39.43 1.10 7.50
CA TRP A 65 -38.94 2.10 6.54
C TRP A 65 -37.84 2.98 7.15
N GLN A 66 -38.03 3.50 8.37
CA GLN A 66 -37.01 4.28 9.08
C GLN A 66 -35.76 3.46 9.40
N TRP A 67 -35.92 2.20 9.84
CA TRP A 67 -34.82 1.26 10.00
C TRP A 67 -34.05 1.05 8.68
N GLY A 68 -34.76 0.93 7.55
CA GLY A 68 -34.15 0.90 6.22
C GLY A 68 -33.33 2.15 5.90
N ILE A 69 -33.79 3.34 6.32
CA ILE A 69 -33.03 4.59 6.20
C ILE A 69 -31.78 4.55 7.10
N PHE A 70 -31.91 4.27 8.39
CA PHE A 70 -30.76 4.25 9.31
C PHE A 70 -29.70 3.20 8.93
N ILE A 71 -30.12 2.03 8.45
CA ILE A 71 -29.22 1.01 7.91
C ILE A 71 -28.53 1.52 6.63
N ARG A 72 -29.24 2.22 5.73
CA ARG A 72 -28.64 2.83 4.54
C ARG A 72 -27.65 3.95 4.88
N THR A 73 -27.92 4.77 5.90
CA THR A 73 -27.06 5.87 6.39
C THR A 73 -25.88 5.38 7.25
N TYR A 74 -25.96 4.16 7.79
CA TYR A 74 -24.79 3.45 8.31
C TYR A 74 -23.93 2.88 7.17
N LEU A 75 -24.56 2.27 6.16
CA LEU A 75 -23.90 1.67 4.99
C LEU A 75 -23.47 2.69 3.91
N SER A 76 -23.71 4.00 4.11
CA SER A 76 -23.12 5.07 3.29
C SER A 76 -21.70 5.44 3.73
N TRP A 77 -21.24 4.97 4.90
CA TRP A 77 -19.90 5.19 5.45
C TRP A 77 -19.52 6.68 5.56
N GLU A 78 -20.48 7.52 5.93
CA GLU A 78 -20.28 8.97 6.11
C GLU A 78 -19.20 9.27 7.17
N VAL A 79 -18.23 10.10 6.77
CA VAL A 79 -17.14 10.60 7.61
C VAL A 79 -17.39 12.05 8.05
N SER A 80 -16.94 12.39 9.25
CA SER A 80 -16.81 13.75 9.74
C SER A 80 -15.34 14.16 9.69
N VAL A 81 -15.06 15.27 9.00
CA VAL A 81 -13.71 15.83 8.85
C VAL A 81 -13.44 16.80 9.99
N SER A 82 -12.34 16.60 10.70
CA SER A 82 -11.82 17.54 11.69
C SER A 82 -10.50 18.14 11.19
N LEU A 83 -10.29 19.44 11.46
CA LEU A 83 -9.11 20.19 11.06
C LEU A 83 -8.42 20.71 12.31
N SER A 84 -7.17 20.31 12.53
CA SER A 84 -6.31 20.94 13.53
C SER A 84 -5.11 21.60 12.87
N VAL A 85 -4.78 22.81 13.33
CA VAL A 85 -3.64 23.62 12.88
C VAL A 85 -3.03 24.21 14.13
N GLY A 86 -1.70 24.22 14.21
CA GLY A 86 -1.01 24.77 15.36
C GLY A 86 0.50 24.58 15.30
N PHE A 87 1.11 24.60 16.47
CA PHE A 87 2.52 24.32 16.66
C PHE A 87 2.71 23.20 17.69
N LYS A 88 3.55 22.23 17.36
CA LYS A 88 3.91 21.09 18.22
C LYS A 88 5.33 20.64 17.88
N THR A 89 6.10 20.16 18.85
CA THR A 89 7.36 19.47 18.57
C THR A 89 7.13 18.28 17.65
N MET A 90 7.87 18.23 16.54
CA MET A 90 7.79 17.14 15.55
C MET A 90 9.19 16.72 15.11
N ASP A 91 9.29 15.49 14.61
CA ASP A 91 10.49 14.97 13.99
C ASP A 91 10.80 15.77 12.72
N PHE A 92 12.03 16.28 12.60
CA PHE A 92 12.45 17.05 11.45
C PHE A 92 12.48 16.14 10.21
N PRO A 93 11.92 16.55 9.04
CA PRO A 93 11.79 15.68 7.88
C PRO A 93 13.13 15.12 7.40
N ALA A 94 13.10 13.94 6.78
CA ALA A 94 14.28 13.41 6.12
C ALA A 94 14.61 14.28 4.90
N VAL A 95 15.86 14.74 4.79
CA VAL A 95 16.33 15.63 3.72
C VAL A 95 17.22 14.82 2.79
N THR A 96 16.74 14.44 1.61
CA THR A 96 17.61 13.82 0.58
C THR A 96 18.14 14.88 -0.36
N ILE A 97 19.47 14.84 -0.57
CA ILE A 97 20.23 15.72 -1.45
C ILE A 97 20.90 14.86 -2.52
N CYS A 98 20.81 15.24 -3.80
CA CYS A 98 21.53 14.58 -4.90
C CYS A 98 22.13 15.63 -5.84
N ASN A 99 23.24 15.33 -6.49
CA ASN A 99 23.75 16.18 -7.57
C ASN A 99 22.84 16.08 -8.81
N ALA A 100 22.76 17.14 -9.62
CA ALA A 100 22.09 17.06 -10.93
C ALA A 100 22.89 16.23 -11.95
N SER A 101 24.23 16.17 -11.80
CA SER A 101 25.08 15.25 -12.57
C SER A 101 25.35 13.97 -11.78
N PRO A 102 25.06 12.76 -12.32
CA PRO A 102 25.19 11.52 -11.57
C PRO A 102 26.63 11.05 -11.33
N PHE A 103 27.57 11.47 -12.17
CA PHE A 103 28.96 10.99 -12.14
C PHE A 103 29.94 12.13 -12.37
N LYS A 104 31.18 11.97 -11.89
CA LYS A 104 32.28 12.87 -12.22
C LYS A 104 32.79 12.57 -13.61
N TYR A 105 32.76 13.55 -14.51
CA TYR A 105 33.21 13.37 -15.89
C TYR A 105 34.69 12.99 -15.95
N SER A 106 35.54 13.59 -15.11
CA SER A 106 36.94 13.23 -14.94
C SER A 106 37.19 11.73 -14.67
N LYS A 107 36.29 11.05 -13.94
CA LYS A 107 36.34 9.60 -13.70
C LYS A 107 35.69 8.80 -14.83
N ILE A 108 34.45 9.12 -15.19
CA ILE A 108 33.62 8.25 -16.04
C ILE A 108 33.90 8.38 -17.55
N LYS A 109 34.64 9.41 -17.99
CA LYS A 109 34.98 9.67 -19.40
C LYS A 109 35.55 8.46 -20.15
N HIS A 110 36.26 7.56 -19.48
CA HIS A 110 36.80 6.36 -20.12
C HIS A 110 35.73 5.33 -20.55
N LEU A 111 34.57 5.30 -19.88
CA LEU A 111 33.41 4.46 -20.26
C LEU A 111 32.54 5.13 -21.33
N LEU A 112 32.45 6.47 -21.32
CA LEU A 112 31.59 7.24 -22.22
C LEU A 112 32.30 7.72 -23.50
N LYS A 113 33.62 7.56 -23.61
CA LYS A 113 34.45 8.09 -24.71
C LYS A 113 33.86 7.87 -26.11
N ASP A 114 33.50 6.62 -26.43
CA ASP A 114 32.97 6.26 -27.76
C ASP A 114 31.59 6.88 -28.03
N LEU A 115 30.78 7.09 -26.98
CA LEU A 115 29.48 7.75 -27.07
C LEU A 115 29.62 9.28 -27.19
N ASP A 116 30.58 9.88 -26.49
CA ASP A 116 30.90 11.30 -26.59
C ASP A 116 31.48 11.66 -27.98
N GLU A 117 32.40 10.85 -28.52
CA GLU A 117 32.97 11.07 -29.86
C GLU A 117 31.91 10.91 -30.97
N LEU A 118 30.96 9.97 -30.78
CA LEU A 118 29.79 9.82 -31.65
C LEU A 118 28.80 11.00 -31.50
N MET A 119 28.59 11.52 -30.29
CA MET A 119 27.75 12.69 -30.04
C MET A 119 28.29 13.95 -30.72
N GLU A 120 29.60 14.22 -30.62
CA GLU A 120 30.23 15.35 -31.32
C GLU A 120 30.04 15.25 -32.85
N ALA A 121 30.16 14.04 -33.43
CA ALA A 121 29.89 13.82 -34.85
C ALA A 121 28.40 14.05 -35.23
N VAL A 122 27.46 13.69 -34.34
CA VAL A 122 26.02 13.98 -34.51
C VAL A 122 25.77 15.49 -34.51
N LEU A 123 26.38 16.21 -33.57
CA LEU A 123 26.25 17.67 -33.46
C LEU A 123 26.89 18.39 -34.65
N GLU A 124 28.08 17.99 -35.09
CA GLU A 124 28.73 18.51 -36.31
C GLU A 124 27.83 18.31 -37.54
N ARG A 125 27.23 17.13 -37.69
CA ARG A 125 26.32 16.80 -38.81
C ARG A 125 25.02 17.60 -38.80
N ILE A 126 24.51 17.96 -37.62
CA ILE A 126 23.29 18.77 -37.46
C ILE A 126 23.58 20.27 -37.65
N LEU A 127 24.68 20.78 -37.11
CA LEU A 127 24.97 22.21 -37.03
C LEU A 127 25.76 22.75 -38.23
N ALA A 128 26.71 21.98 -38.76
CA ALA A 128 27.70 22.44 -39.74
C ALA A 128 28.00 21.41 -40.85
N PRO A 129 26.99 20.92 -41.59
CA PRO A 129 27.14 19.84 -42.58
C PRO A 129 28.03 20.20 -43.80
N GLU A 130 28.49 21.44 -43.92
CA GLU A 130 29.42 21.87 -44.97
C GLU A 130 30.91 21.65 -44.58
N LEU A 131 31.24 21.40 -43.30
CA LEU A 131 32.61 21.08 -42.86
C LEU A 131 32.98 19.59 -42.98
N SER A 132 32.00 18.69 -42.91
CA SER A 132 32.23 17.24 -42.77
C SER A 132 32.98 16.56 -43.93
N HIS A 133 33.16 17.24 -45.08
CA HIS A 133 34.00 16.73 -46.18
C HIS A 133 35.51 16.88 -45.95
N ALA A 134 35.97 17.69 -44.98
CA ALA A 134 37.39 17.98 -44.80
C ALA A 134 38.13 16.96 -43.89
N ASN A 135 37.45 16.37 -42.90
CA ASN A 135 38.06 15.59 -41.81
C ASN A 135 37.49 14.15 -41.68
N ALA A 136 37.04 13.56 -42.78
CA ALA A 136 36.31 12.28 -42.81
C ALA A 136 37.17 11.01 -42.57
N THR A 137 37.95 10.97 -41.49
CA THR A 137 38.72 9.79 -41.03
C THR A 137 38.70 9.59 -39.50
N ARG A 138 37.67 10.06 -38.79
CA ARG A 138 37.37 9.55 -37.43
C ARG A 138 36.77 8.15 -37.53
N ASN A 139 37.37 7.18 -36.84
CA ASN A 139 36.92 5.78 -36.82
C ASN A 139 35.77 5.59 -35.81
N LEU A 140 34.58 6.10 -36.15
CA LEU A 140 33.41 6.10 -35.27
C LEU A 140 32.88 4.69 -34.98
N ASN A 141 32.53 4.44 -33.71
CA ASN A 141 32.00 3.15 -33.27
C ASN A 141 30.50 3.01 -33.59
N PHE A 142 30.18 2.72 -34.85
CA PHE A 142 28.80 2.54 -35.33
C PHE A 142 28.03 1.40 -34.65
N SER A 143 28.65 0.55 -33.84
CA SER A 143 27.94 -0.45 -33.02
C SER A 143 26.92 0.22 -32.08
N ILE A 144 27.28 1.38 -31.50
CA ILE A 144 26.37 2.17 -30.64
C ILE A 144 25.24 2.77 -31.49
N TRP A 145 25.57 3.38 -32.63
CA TRP A 145 24.60 4.02 -33.54
C TRP A 145 23.52 3.04 -34.03
N ASN A 146 23.94 1.86 -34.50
CA ASN A 146 23.07 0.92 -35.21
C ASN A 146 21.94 0.34 -34.33
N HIS A 147 22.04 0.40 -33.00
CA HIS A 147 20.98 -0.07 -32.10
C HIS A 147 19.77 0.87 -32.06
N THR A 148 19.98 2.20 -32.03
CA THR A 148 18.90 3.19 -32.04
C THR A 148 19.32 4.45 -32.83
N PRO A 149 19.40 4.39 -34.16
CA PRO A 149 19.87 5.52 -34.94
C PRO A 149 18.86 6.68 -34.91
N LEU A 150 19.36 7.91 -34.90
CA LEU A 150 18.53 9.09 -35.13
C LEU A 150 18.29 9.26 -36.63
N VAL A 151 17.03 9.39 -36.99
CA VAL A 151 16.58 9.59 -38.37
C VAL A 151 15.86 10.93 -38.51
N LEU A 152 15.97 11.53 -39.69
CA LEU A 152 15.18 12.67 -40.12
C LEU A 152 14.01 12.15 -40.96
N ILE A 153 12.78 12.48 -40.57
CA ILE A 153 11.56 12.20 -41.33
C ILE A 153 11.15 13.49 -42.04
N ASP A 154 11.17 13.46 -43.37
CA ASP A 154 10.75 14.56 -44.24
C ASP A 154 9.33 14.28 -44.75
N GLU A 155 8.35 14.99 -44.20
CA GLU A 155 6.93 14.92 -44.57
C GLU A 155 6.52 16.05 -45.52
N ARG A 156 7.46 16.85 -46.07
CA ARG A 156 7.16 17.95 -47.01
C ARG A 156 6.41 17.46 -48.26
N ASN A 157 6.54 16.18 -48.61
CA ASN A 157 5.70 15.51 -49.59
C ASN A 157 4.77 14.49 -48.90
N LEU A 158 3.52 14.88 -48.67
CA LEU A 158 2.47 14.04 -48.09
C LEU A 158 2.19 12.72 -48.84
N HIS A 159 2.60 12.62 -50.12
CA HIS A 159 2.43 11.41 -50.93
C HIS A 159 3.68 10.52 -50.97
N HIS A 160 4.83 11.01 -50.49
CA HIS A 160 6.07 10.26 -50.42
C HIS A 160 6.96 10.80 -49.27
N PRO A 161 6.63 10.50 -48.00
CA PRO A 161 7.48 10.86 -46.88
C PRO A 161 8.79 10.08 -46.94
N MET A 162 9.91 10.76 -46.72
CA MET A 162 11.25 10.18 -46.79
C MET A 162 11.87 10.06 -45.40
N VAL A 163 12.49 8.92 -45.10
CA VAL A 163 13.24 8.70 -43.86
C VAL A 163 14.73 8.63 -44.19
N LEU A 164 15.50 9.56 -43.65
CA LEU A 164 16.94 9.71 -43.88
C LEU A 164 17.69 9.39 -42.59
N ASP A 165 18.62 8.44 -42.62
CA ASP A 165 19.50 8.11 -41.49
C ASP A 165 20.67 9.13 -41.43
N LEU A 166 20.99 9.66 -40.24
CA LEU A 166 21.94 10.78 -40.11
C LEU A 166 23.35 10.44 -40.62
N PHE A 167 23.74 9.17 -40.50
CA PHE A 167 24.97 8.58 -41.03
C PHE A 167 24.69 7.45 -42.04
N GLY A 168 23.55 7.49 -42.72
CA GLY A 168 23.21 6.50 -43.75
C GLY A 168 24.15 6.57 -44.95
N ASP A 169 24.79 5.44 -45.26
CA ASP A 169 25.69 5.34 -46.42
C ASP A 169 24.98 5.68 -47.73
N ASN A 170 25.62 6.54 -48.53
CA ASN A 170 25.06 7.06 -49.79
C ASN A 170 25.23 6.06 -50.95
N HIS A 171 24.92 4.79 -50.68
CA HIS A 171 25.46 3.65 -51.44
C HIS A 171 24.72 3.33 -52.75
N ASN A 172 23.55 3.92 -52.99
CA ASN A 172 22.82 3.88 -54.26
C ASN A 172 22.91 5.24 -54.97
N GLY A 173 24.04 5.50 -55.64
CA GLY A 173 24.32 6.77 -56.30
C GLY A 173 23.43 7.04 -57.51
N LEU A 174 22.24 7.62 -57.30
CA LEU A 174 21.30 7.94 -58.39
C LEU A 174 20.50 9.25 -58.23
N THR A 175 21.11 10.31 -57.71
CA THR A 175 21.01 11.67 -58.29
C THR A 175 22.07 12.62 -57.73
N ARG A 176 22.89 13.22 -58.61
CA ARG A 176 23.66 14.44 -58.27
C ARG A 176 22.76 15.66 -58.45
N SER A 177 21.98 16.01 -57.42
CA SER A 177 21.32 17.32 -57.34
C SER A 177 22.11 18.23 -56.40
N SER A 178 22.61 19.35 -56.92
CA SER A 178 23.36 20.36 -56.15
C SER A 178 22.41 21.16 -55.24
N ALA A 179 22.01 20.56 -54.12
CA ALA A 179 21.37 21.24 -53.00
C ALA A 179 22.23 21.03 -51.74
N SER A 180 22.45 22.09 -50.97
CA SER A 180 23.27 22.03 -49.74
C SER A 180 22.73 20.97 -48.78
N GLU A 181 23.61 20.18 -48.16
CA GLU A 181 23.26 19.13 -47.18
C GLU A 181 22.76 19.66 -45.82
N LYS A 182 22.07 20.80 -45.83
CA LYS A 182 21.44 21.40 -44.66
C LYS A 182 20.29 20.51 -44.21
N ILE A 183 20.39 20.01 -42.98
CA ILE A 183 19.30 19.29 -42.33
C ILE A 183 18.02 20.13 -42.41
N CYS A 184 16.90 19.47 -42.70
CA CYS A 184 15.66 20.15 -43.01
C CYS A 184 15.07 20.83 -41.78
N ASN A 185 15.33 22.13 -41.64
CA ASN A 185 14.82 22.98 -40.54
C ASN A 185 13.44 23.60 -40.86
N ALA A 186 12.66 23.01 -41.78
CA ALA A 186 11.35 23.49 -42.18
C ALA A 186 10.22 22.78 -41.40
N HIS A 187 9.06 23.44 -41.24
CA HIS A 187 7.89 22.92 -40.50
C HIS A 187 7.33 21.55 -40.95
N GLY A 188 7.79 20.99 -42.08
CA GLY A 188 7.42 19.66 -42.56
C GLY A 188 8.44 18.55 -42.24
N CYS A 189 9.45 18.82 -41.42
CA CYS A 189 10.53 17.89 -41.11
C CYS A 189 10.66 17.65 -39.60
N LYS A 190 10.87 16.39 -39.20
CA LYS A 190 10.88 15.93 -37.81
C LYS A 190 12.10 15.05 -37.56
N MET A 191 12.68 15.13 -36.37
CA MET A 191 13.71 14.15 -35.94
C MET A 191 13.04 13.04 -35.13
N ALA A 192 13.47 11.80 -35.32
CA ALA A 192 12.95 10.65 -34.60
C ALA A 192 14.06 9.66 -34.24
N MET A 193 13.87 8.89 -33.17
CA MET A 193 14.67 7.69 -32.92
C MET A 193 13.97 6.50 -33.59
N ARG A 194 14.70 5.75 -34.44
CA ARG A 194 14.23 4.47 -34.97
C ARG A 194 14.49 3.39 -33.91
N LEU A 195 13.43 2.87 -33.32
CA LEU A 195 13.50 1.76 -32.36
C LEU A 195 13.00 0.50 -33.06
N CYS A 196 13.83 -0.53 -33.15
CA CYS A 196 13.48 -1.76 -33.83
C CYS A 196 13.43 -2.96 -32.88
N SER A 197 12.61 -3.92 -33.26
CA SER A 197 12.49 -5.25 -32.66
C SER A 197 12.63 -6.32 -33.74
N LEU A 198 12.84 -7.59 -33.35
CA LEU A 198 12.86 -8.76 -34.23
C LEU A 198 13.86 -8.58 -35.40
N ASN A 199 15.13 -8.33 -35.05
CA ASN A 199 16.24 -8.12 -35.99
C ASN A 199 15.97 -7.04 -37.08
N GLY A 200 15.24 -5.98 -36.73
CA GLY A 200 14.98 -4.87 -37.65
C GLY A 200 13.73 -5.00 -38.52
N THR A 201 12.90 -6.03 -38.32
CA THR A 201 11.69 -6.26 -39.13
C THR A 201 10.48 -5.45 -38.66
N GLN A 202 10.36 -5.20 -37.36
CA GLN A 202 9.34 -4.31 -36.79
C GLN A 202 10.05 -3.09 -36.19
N CYS A 203 9.84 -1.91 -36.77
CA CYS A 203 10.43 -0.67 -36.25
C CYS A 203 9.35 0.39 -36.00
N THR A 204 9.43 1.03 -34.83
CA THR A 204 8.63 2.19 -34.44
C THR A 204 9.50 3.45 -34.41
N PHE A 205 8.87 4.62 -34.55
CA PHE A 205 9.55 5.91 -34.62
C PHE A 205 9.12 6.79 -33.44
N ARG A 206 10.03 7.01 -32.49
CA ARG A 206 9.82 7.96 -31.38
C ARG A 206 10.11 9.36 -31.91
N ASN A 207 9.05 10.06 -32.33
CA ASN A 207 9.12 11.38 -32.95
C ASN A 207 9.37 12.50 -31.92
N PHE A 208 10.17 13.49 -32.31
CA PHE A 208 10.48 14.69 -31.53
C PHE A 208 10.21 15.97 -32.33
N THR A 209 9.84 17.04 -31.64
CA THR A 209 9.60 18.38 -32.22
C THR A 209 10.85 19.25 -32.30
N SER A 210 11.90 18.92 -31.54
CA SER A 210 13.20 19.61 -31.57
C SER A 210 14.34 18.60 -31.62
N ALA A 211 15.37 18.91 -32.42
CA ALA A 211 16.62 18.15 -32.45
C ALA A 211 17.31 18.15 -31.08
N THR A 212 17.23 19.24 -30.30
CA THR A 212 17.84 19.30 -28.96
C THR A 212 17.26 18.23 -28.03
N GLN A 213 15.93 18.06 -28.03
CA GLN A 213 15.28 17.03 -27.23
C GLN A 213 15.60 15.62 -27.72
N ALA A 214 15.59 15.40 -29.05
CA ALA A 214 15.92 14.10 -29.64
C ALA A 214 17.34 13.64 -29.27
N VAL A 215 18.31 14.54 -29.35
CA VAL A 215 19.73 14.28 -29.07
C VAL A 215 19.96 14.01 -27.58
N THR A 216 19.32 14.76 -26.66
CA THR A 216 19.40 14.50 -25.22
C THR A 216 18.74 13.16 -24.83
N GLU A 217 17.54 12.87 -25.34
CA GLU A 217 16.83 11.61 -25.06
C GLU A 217 17.57 10.38 -25.63
N TRP A 218 18.22 10.54 -26.78
CA TRP A 218 19.10 9.52 -27.37
C TRP A 218 20.33 9.24 -26.50
N TYR A 219 21.03 10.28 -26.02
CA TYR A 219 22.19 10.10 -25.14
C TYR A 219 21.79 9.45 -23.80
N ILE A 220 20.65 9.85 -23.22
CA ILE A 220 20.11 9.22 -22.01
C ILE A 220 19.88 7.72 -22.22
N LEU A 221 19.27 7.30 -23.34
CA LEU A 221 19.03 5.88 -23.63
C LEU A 221 20.34 5.10 -23.80
N GLN A 222 21.30 5.65 -24.54
CA GLN A 222 22.59 4.99 -24.78
C GLN A 222 23.44 4.90 -23.50
N ALA A 223 23.54 5.99 -22.73
CA ALA A 223 24.23 6.00 -21.44
C ALA A 223 23.58 5.04 -20.44
N THR A 224 22.24 4.94 -20.42
CA THR A 224 21.49 3.96 -19.59
C THR A 224 21.92 2.52 -19.89
N ASN A 225 22.06 2.15 -21.16
CA ASN A 225 22.55 0.82 -21.57
C ASN A 225 24.03 0.59 -21.18
N ILE A 226 24.88 1.62 -21.17
CA ILE A 226 26.26 1.52 -20.70
C ILE A 226 26.26 1.28 -19.18
N PHE A 227 25.58 2.12 -18.39
CA PHE A 227 25.56 1.99 -16.93
C PHE A 227 24.91 0.68 -16.45
N ALA A 228 23.93 0.15 -17.18
CA ALA A 228 23.32 -1.17 -16.90
C ALA A 228 24.30 -2.36 -16.99
N GLN A 229 25.47 -2.19 -17.63
CA GLN A 229 26.51 -3.22 -17.77
C GLN A 229 27.64 -3.09 -16.72
N VAL A 230 27.68 -2.01 -15.95
CA VAL A 230 28.73 -1.71 -14.95
C VAL A 230 28.26 -2.12 -13.56
N PRO A 231 29.09 -2.77 -12.72
CA PRO A 231 28.70 -3.12 -11.36
C PRO A 231 28.44 -1.87 -10.50
N GLN A 232 27.35 -1.88 -9.73
CA GLN A 232 26.89 -0.72 -8.96
C GLN A 232 27.96 -0.16 -7.98
N GLN A 233 28.81 -1.03 -7.40
CA GLN A 233 29.91 -0.60 -6.53
C GLN A 233 30.89 0.35 -7.24
N GLU A 234 31.23 0.05 -8.49
CA GLU A 234 32.15 0.85 -9.31
C GLU A 234 31.49 2.19 -9.70
N LEU A 235 30.19 2.18 -10.03
CA LEU A 235 29.42 3.40 -10.30
C LEU A 235 29.35 4.34 -9.07
N VAL A 236 29.21 3.80 -7.85
CA VAL A 236 29.23 4.57 -6.59
C VAL A 236 30.58 5.27 -6.40
N GLU A 237 31.68 4.59 -6.71
CA GLU A 237 33.05 5.13 -6.60
C GLU A 237 33.38 6.15 -7.71
N MET A 238 32.68 6.11 -8.86
CA MET A 238 32.77 7.11 -9.93
C MET A 238 31.86 8.33 -9.74
N SER A 239 30.94 8.28 -8.78
CA SER A 239 30.04 9.38 -8.44
C SER A 239 30.68 10.40 -7.47
N TYR A 240 29.89 11.36 -7.01
CA TYR A 240 30.31 12.42 -6.09
C TYR A 240 30.38 11.88 -4.65
N PRO A 241 31.50 12.06 -3.91
CA PRO A 241 31.60 11.66 -2.51
C PRO A 241 31.04 12.75 -1.59
N GLY A 242 30.44 12.33 -0.46
CA GLY A 242 29.79 13.22 0.50
C GLY A 242 30.75 14.23 1.12
N GLU A 243 32.00 13.83 1.35
CA GLU A 243 33.12 14.66 1.79
C GLU A 243 33.36 15.89 0.92
N GLN A 244 33.15 15.77 -0.40
CA GLN A 244 33.38 16.86 -1.35
C GLN A 244 32.11 17.62 -1.71
N MET A 245 30.93 17.03 -1.48
CA MET A 245 29.64 17.63 -1.80
C MET A 245 29.05 18.43 -0.62
N ILE A 246 29.29 18.00 0.62
CA ILE A 246 28.75 18.61 1.85
C ILE A 246 29.91 19.25 2.62
N LEU A 247 30.17 20.53 2.38
CA LEU A 247 31.28 21.25 3.04
C LEU A 247 30.95 21.58 4.50
N ALA A 248 29.75 22.10 4.77
CA ALA A 248 29.31 22.43 6.13
C ALA A 248 27.87 21.99 6.40
N CYS A 249 27.60 21.57 7.64
CA CYS A 249 26.29 21.16 8.12
C CYS A 249 26.10 21.60 9.59
N LEU A 250 24.99 22.26 9.87
CA LEU A 250 24.61 22.69 11.22
C LEU A 250 23.09 22.48 11.41
N PHE A 251 22.69 21.69 12.41
CA PHE A 251 21.29 21.48 12.75
C PHE A 251 20.95 22.24 14.03
N GLY A 252 20.27 23.39 13.88
CA GLY A 252 20.07 24.34 14.96
C GLY A 252 21.41 24.88 15.51
N ALA A 253 21.85 24.29 16.62
CA ALA A 253 23.13 24.55 17.28
C ALA A 253 24.10 23.34 17.27
N GLU A 254 23.67 22.16 16.82
CA GLU A 254 24.49 20.95 16.79
C GLU A 254 25.22 20.81 15.44
N PRO A 255 26.56 20.75 15.42
CA PRO A 255 27.32 20.59 14.18
C PRO A 255 27.17 19.16 13.65
N CYS A 256 26.88 19.04 12.36
CA CYS A 256 26.80 17.77 11.66
C CYS A 256 27.88 17.67 10.58
N ASN A 257 28.12 16.47 10.06
CA ASN A 257 29.04 16.25 8.95
C ASN A 257 28.49 15.17 8.01
N TYR A 258 29.18 14.94 6.89
CA TYR A 258 28.79 13.98 5.85
C TYR A 258 28.49 12.55 6.37
N ARG A 259 29.04 12.13 7.52
CA ARG A 259 28.80 10.81 8.13
C ARG A 259 27.44 10.70 8.83
N ASN A 260 26.80 11.83 9.17
CA ASN A 260 25.42 11.86 9.66
C ASN A 260 24.39 11.67 8.53
N PHE A 261 24.83 11.65 7.26
CA PHE A 261 23.98 11.41 6.11
C PHE A 261 24.07 9.94 5.70
N THR A 262 22.92 9.29 5.48
CA THR A 262 22.93 7.96 4.86
C THR A 262 23.13 8.11 3.35
N SER A 263 24.16 7.48 2.81
CA SER A 263 24.39 7.43 1.36
C SER A 263 23.48 6.39 0.70
N ILE A 264 22.78 6.77 -0.37
CA ILE A 264 22.11 5.84 -1.29
C ILE A 264 22.59 6.07 -2.72
N PHE A 265 22.53 5.05 -3.56
CA PHE A 265 22.77 5.19 -5.00
C PHE A 265 21.44 5.30 -5.74
N TYR A 266 21.17 6.44 -6.36
CA TYR A 266 19.99 6.67 -7.20
C TYR A 266 20.43 6.63 -8.68
N PRO A 267 20.05 5.62 -9.48
CA PRO A 267 20.65 5.35 -10.79
C PRO A 267 20.72 6.51 -11.79
N HIS A 268 19.81 7.49 -11.68
CA HIS A 268 19.73 8.68 -12.53
C HIS A 268 20.49 9.91 -11.98
N TYR A 269 20.79 9.96 -10.68
CA TYR A 269 21.41 11.12 -9.99
C TYR A 269 22.69 10.76 -9.20
N GLY A 270 23.16 9.50 -9.29
CA GLY A 270 24.38 9.06 -8.63
C GLY A 270 24.22 8.87 -7.13
N ASN A 271 25.24 9.22 -6.35
CA ASN A 271 25.17 9.21 -4.90
C ASN A 271 24.26 10.33 -4.40
N CYS A 272 23.28 9.96 -3.58
CA CYS A 272 22.44 10.89 -2.82
C CYS A 272 22.69 10.70 -1.32
N TYR A 273 22.54 11.77 -0.56
CA TYR A 273 22.83 11.85 0.86
C TYR A 273 21.57 12.25 1.65
N ILE A 274 21.16 11.41 2.60
CA ILE A 274 19.92 11.58 3.36
C ILE A 274 20.21 11.98 4.82
N PHE A 275 19.86 13.20 5.19
CA PHE A 275 19.83 13.64 6.59
C PHE A 275 18.60 13.09 7.31
N ASN A 276 18.75 12.73 8.59
CA ASN A 276 17.67 12.35 9.50
C ASN A 276 16.70 11.24 9.03
N TRP A 277 17.20 10.22 8.32
CA TRP A 277 16.35 9.21 7.69
C TRP A 277 15.60 8.27 8.66
N GLY A 278 16.00 8.19 9.94
CA GLY A 278 15.37 7.34 10.96
C GLY A 278 15.58 5.83 10.80
N MET A 279 16.53 5.41 9.96
CA MET A 279 16.85 4.00 9.70
C MET A 279 17.89 3.44 10.68
N THR A 280 18.99 4.17 10.91
CA THR A 280 20.09 3.82 11.82
C THR A 280 19.89 4.42 13.20
N GLU A 281 19.69 5.73 13.25
CA GLU A 281 19.51 6.52 14.47
C GLU A 281 18.04 6.93 14.64
N LYS A 282 17.70 7.48 15.81
CA LYS A 282 16.36 8.06 16.03
C LYS A 282 16.23 9.36 15.24
N ALA A 283 15.00 9.69 14.84
CA ALA A 283 14.74 10.98 14.21
C ALA A 283 15.04 12.13 15.19
N LEU A 284 15.75 13.15 14.71
CA LEU A 284 16.00 14.39 15.42
C LEU A 284 14.73 15.25 15.41
N PRO A 285 14.19 15.64 16.58
CA PRO A 285 13.05 16.55 16.65
C PRO A 285 13.49 18.02 16.48
N SER A 286 12.59 18.86 15.98
CA SER A 286 12.71 20.31 16.12
C SER A 286 11.47 20.88 16.80
N ALA A 287 11.73 21.74 17.79
CA ALA A 287 10.73 22.26 18.74
C ALA A 287 10.53 23.78 18.63
N ASN A 288 11.29 24.47 17.76
CA ASN A 288 11.21 25.92 17.55
C ASN A 288 11.08 26.21 16.04
N PRO A 289 10.23 27.15 15.61
CA PRO A 289 10.21 27.62 14.23
C PRO A 289 11.36 28.61 13.96
N GLY A 290 11.66 28.84 12.68
CA GLY A 290 12.64 29.84 12.23
C GLY A 290 14.01 29.26 11.80
N THR A 291 14.71 30.02 10.95
CA THR A 291 15.97 29.63 10.30
C THR A 291 17.07 29.25 11.28
N GLU A 292 17.11 29.84 12.47
CA GLU A 292 18.13 29.58 13.47
C GLU A 292 18.11 28.14 14.01
N PHE A 293 16.93 27.52 14.08
CA PHE A 293 16.70 26.17 14.63
C PHE A 293 16.53 25.09 13.56
N GLY A 294 16.71 25.44 12.28
CA GLY A 294 16.63 24.53 11.14
C GLY A 294 17.97 23.85 10.78
N LEU A 295 17.93 23.03 9.73
CA LEU A 295 19.12 22.52 9.08
C LEU A 295 19.71 23.59 8.15
N LYS A 296 21.00 23.91 8.33
CA LYS A 296 21.76 24.84 7.51
C LYS A 296 22.90 24.07 6.84
N LEU A 297 23.03 24.18 5.53
CA LEU A 297 24.02 23.45 4.73
C LEU A 297 24.79 24.40 3.81
N ILE A 298 26.07 24.09 3.59
CA ILE A 298 26.87 24.63 2.49
C ILE A 298 27.35 23.43 1.68
N LEU A 299 26.97 23.40 0.40
CA LEU A 299 27.28 22.33 -0.54
C LEU A 299 28.19 22.84 -1.65
N ASP A 300 29.11 22.03 -2.15
CA ASP A 300 29.85 22.33 -3.39
C ASP A 300 29.44 21.39 -4.53
N ILE A 301 29.24 22.00 -5.70
CA ILE A 301 28.73 21.40 -6.92
C ILE A 301 29.71 21.75 -8.05
N GLY A 302 30.76 20.94 -8.21
CA GLY A 302 31.79 21.15 -9.24
C GLY A 302 31.21 21.02 -10.67
N GLN A 303 30.71 22.14 -11.22
CA GLN A 303 30.03 22.20 -12.51
C GLN A 303 30.98 21.86 -13.67
N GLU A 304 32.26 22.13 -13.50
CA GLU A 304 33.36 21.78 -14.41
C GLU A 304 33.59 20.26 -14.56
N ASP A 305 33.09 19.44 -13.61
CA ASP A 305 33.22 17.98 -13.59
C ASP A 305 31.91 17.27 -14.01
N TYR A 306 30.94 18.01 -14.56
CA TYR A 306 29.64 17.48 -15.04
C TYR A 306 29.77 16.70 -16.37
N VAL A 307 28.95 15.64 -16.52
CA VAL A 307 28.78 14.93 -17.80
C VAL A 307 27.96 15.81 -18.78
N PRO A 308 28.56 16.33 -19.87
CA PRO A 308 28.01 17.48 -20.60
C PRO A 308 26.71 17.20 -21.35
N PHE A 309 26.56 15.99 -21.91
CA PHE A 309 25.38 15.60 -22.69
C PHE A 309 24.25 14.96 -21.85
N LEU A 310 24.49 14.75 -20.55
CA LEU A 310 23.57 14.08 -19.63
C LEU A 310 22.95 15.05 -18.61
N ALA A 311 23.71 16.02 -18.12
CA ALA A 311 23.33 16.92 -17.03
C ALA A 311 23.35 18.39 -17.46
N SER A 312 22.32 18.81 -18.20
CA SER A 312 22.18 20.19 -18.70
C SER A 312 21.79 21.23 -17.65
N THR A 313 21.21 20.80 -16.52
CA THR A 313 20.81 21.69 -15.42
C THR A 313 21.91 21.76 -14.36
N ALA A 314 22.55 22.91 -14.23
CA ALA A 314 23.54 23.18 -13.20
C ALA A 314 22.86 23.54 -11.86
N GLY A 315 23.11 22.74 -10.82
CA GLY A 315 22.51 22.91 -9.50
C GLY A 315 22.37 21.60 -8.73
N VAL A 316 21.67 21.63 -7.59
CA VAL A 316 21.48 20.45 -6.72
C VAL A 316 20.00 20.06 -6.64
N ARG A 317 19.71 18.76 -6.62
CA ARG A 317 18.37 18.21 -6.35
C ARG A 317 18.17 18.08 -4.85
N LEU A 318 17.04 18.54 -4.33
CA LEU A 318 16.65 18.27 -2.94
C LEU A 318 15.19 17.85 -2.84
N MET A 319 14.92 16.94 -1.90
CA MET A 319 13.60 16.40 -1.56
C MET A 319 13.46 16.28 -0.05
N LEU A 320 12.30 16.65 0.51
CA LEU A 320 11.92 16.28 1.87
C LEU A 320 10.99 15.06 1.83
N HIS A 321 11.02 14.21 2.85
CA HIS A 321 10.15 13.04 2.92
C HIS A 321 10.00 12.52 4.36
N GLU A 322 9.05 11.60 4.55
CA GLU A 322 8.85 10.90 5.83
C GLU A 322 10.09 10.07 6.17
N GLN A 323 10.42 9.96 7.46
CA GLN A 323 11.48 9.09 7.92
C GLN A 323 11.15 7.63 7.53
N ARG A 324 12.17 6.85 7.15
CA ARG A 324 12.05 5.47 6.65
C ARG A 324 11.31 5.29 5.30
N SER A 325 10.84 6.37 4.65
CA SER A 325 10.35 6.30 3.26
C SER A 325 11.51 6.36 2.25
N TYR A 326 11.32 5.84 1.03
CA TYR A 326 12.33 5.94 -0.04
C TYR A 326 12.14 7.23 -0.86
N PRO A 327 13.20 7.99 -1.16
CA PRO A 327 13.07 9.28 -1.85
C PRO A 327 12.96 9.15 -3.38
N PHE A 328 11.80 9.53 -3.96
CA PHE A 328 11.55 9.52 -5.40
C PHE A 328 11.97 10.83 -6.09
N ILE A 329 13.27 11.11 -6.05
CA ILE A 329 13.91 12.37 -6.46
C ILE A 329 13.49 12.88 -7.85
N ARG A 330 13.18 12.01 -8.82
CA ARG A 330 12.80 12.45 -10.18
C ARG A 330 11.40 13.07 -10.24
N ASP A 331 10.49 12.61 -9.40
CA ASP A 331 9.09 13.02 -9.39
C ASP A 331 8.84 14.13 -8.36
N GLU A 332 9.60 14.13 -7.25
CA GLU A 332 9.36 14.96 -6.07
C GLU A 332 10.45 15.98 -5.78
N GLY A 333 11.68 15.77 -6.26
CA GLY A 333 12.76 16.72 -6.03
C GLY A 333 12.53 18.03 -6.79
N ILE A 334 13.02 19.14 -6.24
CA ILE A 334 13.23 20.37 -7.03
C ILE A 334 14.73 20.68 -7.14
N TYR A 335 15.06 21.64 -8.00
CA TYR A 335 16.40 22.19 -8.08
C TYR A 335 16.56 23.37 -7.10
N ALA A 336 17.65 23.39 -6.35
CA ALA A 336 18.18 24.62 -5.75
C ALA A 336 19.32 25.15 -6.64
N MET A 337 19.33 26.46 -6.86
CA MET A 337 20.25 27.12 -7.78
C MET A 337 21.58 27.46 -7.09
N SER A 338 22.70 27.24 -7.79
CA SER A 338 24.03 27.68 -7.35
C SER A 338 24.06 29.17 -7.02
N GLY A 339 24.65 29.53 -5.87
CA GLY A 339 24.69 30.90 -5.37
C GLY A 339 23.40 31.41 -4.72
N THR A 340 22.42 30.54 -4.41
CA THR A 340 21.11 30.93 -3.83
C THR A 340 20.63 30.02 -2.68
N GLU A 341 19.58 30.45 -1.98
CA GLU A 341 18.87 29.77 -0.88
C GLU A 341 17.49 29.21 -1.34
N THR A 342 16.92 28.10 -0.81
CA THR A 342 15.74 27.42 -1.44
C THR A 342 14.90 26.52 -0.49
N SER A 343 13.58 26.39 -0.73
CA SER A 343 12.57 25.53 -0.03
C SER A 343 11.57 24.86 -1.03
N ILE A 344 10.83 23.77 -0.70
CA ILE A 344 10.48 22.65 -1.66
C ILE A 344 9.00 22.09 -1.60
N GLY A 345 8.63 20.99 -2.29
CA GLY A 345 7.30 20.28 -2.32
C GLY A 345 7.38 18.79 -2.83
N VAL A 346 6.34 17.93 -2.74
CA VAL A 346 6.46 16.42 -2.60
C VAL A 346 5.31 15.52 -3.21
N LEU A 347 5.51 14.17 -3.27
CA LEU A 347 4.66 12.98 -3.64
C LEU A 347 4.80 12.43 -5.11
N VAL A 348 4.86 11.12 -5.50
CA VAL A 348 4.26 9.82 -5.03
C VAL A 348 5.09 8.54 -5.45
N ALA A 349 4.96 7.37 -4.75
CA ALA A 349 5.81 6.15 -4.87
C ALA A 349 5.34 4.88 -5.69
N CYS A 350 4.16 4.30 -5.40
CA CYS A 350 3.81 2.88 -5.72
C CYS A 350 3.96 2.45 -7.19
N LEU A 351 3.64 3.37 -8.12
CA LEU A 351 3.57 3.11 -9.56
C LEU A 351 4.91 2.63 -10.16
N ARG A 352 6.05 2.98 -9.53
CA ARG A 352 7.39 2.59 -9.99
C ARG A 352 7.63 1.07 -9.90
N SER A 353 7.16 0.43 -8.83
CA SER A 353 7.27 -1.02 -8.64
C SER A 353 6.40 -1.79 -9.64
N CYS A 354 5.16 -1.31 -9.88
CA CYS A 354 4.27 -1.91 -10.86
C CYS A 354 4.82 -1.81 -12.29
N PHE A 355 5.41 -0.68 -12.67
CA PHE A 355 6.05 -0.52 -13.97
C PHE A 355 7.24 -1.48 -14.15
N GLN A 356 8.10 -1.63 -13.14
CA GLN A 356 9.25 -2.55 -13.20
C GLN A 356 8.79 -4.02 -13.31
N ASP A 357 7.74 -4.43 -12.58
CA ASP A 357 7.16 -5.77 -12.68
C ASP A 357 6.57 -6.04 -14.08
N HIS A 358 5.85 -5.08 -14.66
CA HIS A 358 5.39 -5.18 -16.06
C HIS A 358 6.54 -5.24 -17.08
N MET A 359 7.63 -4.49 -16.84
CA MET A 359 8.81 -4.53 -17.71
C MET A 359 9.52 -5.89 -17.65
N ILE A 360 9.65 -6.50 -16.46
CA ILE A 360 10.21 -7.85 -16.31
C ILE A 360 9.32 -8.88 -17.00
N ARG A 361 7.98 -8.82 -16.82
CA ARG A 361 7.03 -9.74 -17.48
C ARG A 361 7.02 -9.66 -19.01
N ASN A 362 7.23 -8.48 -19.58
CA ASN A 362 7.13 -8.25 -21.02
C ASN A 362 8.49 -8.31 -21.74
N CYS A 363 9.57 -7.89 -21.10
CA CYS A 363 10.90 -7.73 -21.69
C CYS A 363 11.95 -8.71 -21.12
N ASN A 364 11.60 -9.52 -20.11
CA ASN A 364 12.49 -10.45 -19.38
C ASN A 364 13.73 -9.81 -18.73
N CYS A 365 13.71 -8.50 -18.50
CA CYS A 365 14.77 -7.74 -17.86
C CYS A 365 14.22 -6.50 -17.14
N GLY A 366 14.93 -6.02 -16.11
CA GLY A 366 14.57 -4.82 -15.35
C GLY A 366 15.23 -3.55 -15.89
N HIS A 367 14.55 -2.41 -15.80
CA HIS A 367 15.10 -1.12 -16.20
C HIS A 367 16.11 -0.59 -15.16
N TYR A 368 17.23 0.00 -15.63
CA TYR A 368 18.29 0.54 -14.77
C TYR A 368 17.83 1.70 -13.87
N LEU A 369 16.85 2.52 -14.29
CA LEU A 369 16.37 3.66 -13.47
C LEU A 369 15.48 3.26 -12.29
N TYR A 370 15.16 1.97 -12.11
CA TYR A 370 14.31 1.48 -11.02
C TYR A 370 14.99 0.32 -10.26
N PRO A 371 14.73 0.13 -8.96
CA PRO A 371 15.30 -0.98 -8.20
C PRO A 371 15.02 -2.34 -8.85
N LEU A 372 16.01 -3.22 -8.84
CA LEU A 372 15.93 -4.55 -9.45
C LEU A 372 15.56 -5.62 -8.41
N PRO A 373 14.57 -6.51 -8.69
CA PRO A 373 14.29 -7.65 -7.82
C PRO A 373 15.47 -8.64 -7.71
N ARG A 374 15.55 -9.36 -6.59
CA ARG A 374 16.65 -10.32 -6.35
C ARG A 374 16.55 -11.51 -7.31
N GLY A 375 17.58 -11.70 -8.14
CA GLY A 375 17.69 -12.79 -9.11
C GLY A 375 17.51 -12.33 -10.56
N GLU A 376 16.94 -11.16 -10.78
CA GLU A 376 16.77 -10.56 -12.11
C GLU A 376 18.06 -9.89 -12.62
N LYS A 377 18.06 -9.50 -13.91
CA LYS A 377 19.13 -8.71 -14.54
C LYS A 377 18.63 -7.37 -15.07
N TYR A 378 19.51 -6.38 -15.13
CA TYR A 378 19.25 -5.15 -15.86
C TYR A 378 19.27 -5.37 -17.38
N CYS A 379 18.36 -4.69 -18.09
CA CYS A 379 18.33 -4.69 -19.55
C CYS A 379 19.62 -4.10 -20.14
N ASN A 380 20.17 -4.76 -21.16
CA ASN A 380 21.34 -4.30 -21.90
C ASN A 380 21.29 -4.80 -23.35
N ASN A 381 21.99 -4.12 -24.26
CA ASN A 381 21.99 -4.44 -25.69
C ASN A 381 22.59 -5.82 -26.05
N ARG A 382 23.38 -6.44 -25.17
CA ARG A 382 24.08 -7.71 -25.46
C ARG A 382 23.22 -8.93 -25.17
N ASP A 383 22.51 -8.91 -24.05
CA ASP A 383 21.60 -9.98 -23.61
C ASP A 383 20.18 -9.80 -24.18
N PHE A 384 19.70 -8.55 -24.33
CA PHE A 384 18.29 -8.22 -24.60
C PHE A 384 18.14 -7.10 -25.65
N PRO A 385 18.52 -7.30 -26.93
CA PRO A 385 18.56 -6.23 -27.93
C PRO A 385 17.23 -5.48 -28.13
N ASP A 386 16.08 -6.16 -28.01
CA ASP A 386 14.74 -5.57 -28.18
C ASP A 386 14.29 -4.67 -27.00
N TRP A 387 15.09 -4.53 -25.92
CA TRP A 387 14.67 -3.84 -24.68
C TRP A 387 14.22 -2.39 -24.92
N ALA A 388 14.86 -1.67 -25.85
CA ALA A 388 14.57 -0.27 -26.13
C ALA A 388 13.19 -0.07 -26.76
N HIS A 389 12.75 -1.00 -27.62
CA HIS A 389 11.40 -1.02 -28.18
C HIS A 389 10.39 -1.37 -27.07
N CYS A 390 10.65 -2.44 -26.32
CA CYS A 390 9.77 -2.94 -25.25
C CYS A 390 9.54 -1.88 -24.14
N TYR A 391 10.60 -1.20 -23.69
CA TYR A 391 10.51 -0.09 -22.74
C TYR A 391 9.74 1.11 -23.31
N SER A 392 9.99 1.50 -24.57
CA SER A 392 9.30 2.62 -25.20
C SER A 392 7.79 2.38 -25.30
N ASP A 393 7.37 1.18 -25.70
CA ASP A 393 5.95 0.81 -25.80
C ASP A 393 5.26 0.84 -24.41
N LEU A 394 5.90 0.28 -23.39
CA LEU A 394 5.40 0.29 -22.01
C LEU A 394 5.31 1.71 -21.44
N GLN A 395 6.32 2.54 -21.68
CA GLN A 395 6.40 3.92 -21.18
C GLN A 395 5.35 4.84 -21.84
N MET A 396 5.03 4.60 -23.10
CA MET A 396 4.03 5.35 -23.88
C MET A 396 2.60 4.83 -23.72
N SER A 397 2.39 3.57 -23.30
CA SER A 397 1.05 3.01 -23.14
C SER A 397 0.30 3.58 -21.92
N VAL A 398 -0.87 4.16 -22.19
CA VAL A 398 -1.79 4.63 -21.15
C VAL A 398 -2.47 3.46 -20.42
N ALA A 399 -2.82 2.38 -21.12
CA ALA A 399 -3.55 1.24 -20.54
C ALA A 399 -2.77 0.50 -19.44
N GLN A 400 -1.45 0.30 -19.62
CA GLN A 400 -0.58 -0.23 -18.57
C GLN A 400 -0.53 0.71 -17.36
N ARG A 401 -0.50 2.03 -17.59
CA ARG A 401 -0.49 3.04 -16.51
C ARG A 401 -1.78 3.05 -15.71
N GLU A 402 -2.94 2.99 -16.38
CA GLU A 402 -4.25 2.86 -15.76
C GLU A 402 -4.38 1.55 -14.97
N THR A 403 -3.83 0.45 -15.49
CA THR A 403 -3.78 -0.84 -14.78
C THR A 403 -3.00 -0.71 -13.47
N CYS A 404 -1.81 -0.09 -13.49
CA CYS A 404 -1.03 0.16 -12.28
C CYS A 404 -1.74 1.11 -11.29
N ILE A 405 -2.45 2.13 -11.77
CA ILE A 405 -3.23 3.04 -10.92
C ILE A 405 -4.40 2.27 -10.25
N GLY A 406 -5.09 1.38 -10.97
CA GLY A 406 -6.16 0.55 -10.40
C GLY A 406 -5.66 -0.52 -9.40
N MET A 407 -4.38 -0.89 -9.47
CA MET A 407 -3.75 -1.84 -8.53
C MET A 407 -3.15 -1.15 -7.29
N CYS A 408 -2.54 0.04 -7.46
CA CYS A 408 -1.95 0.81 -6.36
C CYS A 408 -3.05 1.52 -5.55
N LYS A 409 -3.27 1.08 -4.31
CA LYS A 409 -4.11 1.81 -3.35
C LYS A 409 -3.33 2.96 -2.72
N GLU A 410 -4.05 4.04 -2.40
CA GLU A 410 -3.56 5.17 -1.62
C GLU A 410 -3.33 4.78 -0.15
N SER A 411 -2.45 5.52 0.54
CA SER A 411 -2.14 5.32 1.96
C SER A 411 -3.09 6.11 2.86
N CYS A 412 -3.66 5.46 3.88
CA CYS A 412 -4.60 6.11 4.82
C CYS A 412 -3.92 7.13 5.76
N ASN A 413 -2.59 7.11 5.83
CA ASN A 413 -1.77 8.17 6.42
C ASN A 413 -0.89 8.73 5.29
N ASP A 414 -0.91 10.05 5.08
CA ASP A 414 -0.20 10.75 4.01
C ASP A 414 0.35 12.08 4.54
N THR A 415 1.68 12.21 4.63
CA THR A 415 2.34 13.42 5.16
C THR A 415 2.86 14.31 4.03
N GLN A 416 2.04 15.28 3.61
CA GLN A 416 2.43 16.22 2.56
C GLN A 416 3.22 17.43 3.08
N TYR A 417 4.53 17.48 2.79
CA TYR A 417 5.39 18.62 3.11
C TYR A 417 5.17 19.79 2.15
N LYS A 418 4.29 20.72 2.54
CA LYS A 418 4.08 22.02 1.85
C LYS A 418 5.08 23.04 2.38
N MET A 419 5.83 23.68 1.49
CA MET A 419 6.89 24.64 1.83
C MET A 419 6.88 25.80 0.83
N THR A 420 7.56 26.90 1.15
CA THR A 420 7.54 28.15 0.36
C THR A 420 8.95 28.60 -0.01
N ILE A 421 9.23 28.71 -1.30
CA ILE A 421 10.58 28.99 -1.84
C ILE A 421 10.92 30.48 -1.68
N SER A 422 12.13 30.78 -1.17
CA SER A 422 12.70 32.13 -1.18
C SER A 422 14.21 32.07 -1.48
N MET A 423 14.63 32.75 -2.54
CA MET A 423 16.03 32.83 -3.00
C MET A 423 16.60 34.23 -2.75
N ALA A 424 17.87 34.27 -2.35
CA ALA A 424 18.71 35.47 -2.29
C ALA A 424 20.16 35.08 -2.60
N ASP A 425 20.93 36.00 -3.19
CA ASP A 425 22.33 35.81 -3.57
C ASP A 425 23.25 35.57 -2.36
N TRP A 426 24.09 34.53 -2.45
CA TRP A 426 25.14 34.25 -1.49
C TRP A 426 26.35 33.56 -2.16
N PRO A 427 27.61 33.90 -1.81
CA PRO A 427 28.04 34.96 -0.90
C PRO A 427 27.76 36.37 -1.45
N SER A 428 27.93 37.39 -0.60
CA SER A 428 27.91 38.79 -1.05
C SER A 428 29.33 39.23 -1.43
N GLU A 429 29.44 40.27 -2.26
CA GLU A 429 30.74 40.73 -2.79
C GLU A 429 31.78 41.03 -1.69
N ALA A 430 31.33 41.59 -0.55
CA ALA A 430 32.18 41.89 0.60
C ALA A 430 32.54 40.66 1.47
N SER A 431 31.95 39.49 1.21
CA SER A 431 32.25 38.22 1.89
C SER A 431 32.82 37.12 0.99
N GLU A 432 32.80 37.33 -0.33
CA GLU A 432 33.17 36.34 -1.34
C GLU A 432 34.59 35.80 -1.14
N ASP A 433 35.60 36.69 -1.03
CA ASP A 433 37.01 36.34 -0.84
C ASP A 433 37.26 35.46 0.40
N TRP A 434 36.76 35.89 1.57
CA TRP A 434 37.08 35.20 2.83
C TRP A 434 36.29 33.89 3.00
N ILE A 435 35.06 33.83 2.50
CA ILE A 435 34.25 32.61 2.53
C ILE A 435 34.89 31.53 1.65
N PHE A 436 35.31 31.86 0.42
CA PHE A 436 36.00 30.90 -0.43
C PHE A 436 37.38 30.51 0.12
N HIS A 437 38.12 31.43 0.76
CA HIS A 437 39.39 31.09 1.40
C HIS A 437 39.23 30.09 2.56
N VAL A 438 38.22 30.26 3.42
CA VAL A 438 37.94 29.30 4.51
C VAL A 438 37.50 27.95 3.93
N LEU A 439 36.50 27.93 3.04
CA LEU A 439 35.94 26.70 2.50
C LEU A 439 36.95 25.88 1.67
N SER A 440 37.87 26.54 0.94
CA SER A 440 38.93 25.83 0.20
C SER A 440 39.99 25.23 1.12
N GLN A 441 40.33 25.92 2.20
CA GLN A 441 41.24 25.41 3.23
C GLN A 441 40.64 24.25 4.03
N GLU A 442 39.33 24.26 4.31
CA GLU A 442 38.62 23.16 4.96
C GLU A 442 38.53 21.90 4.08
N ARG A 443 38.34 22.07 2.76
CA ARG A 443 38.13 20.96 1.81
C ARG A 443 39.37 20.07 1.61
N ASP A 444 40.45 20.66 1.12
CA ASP A 444 41.64 19.94 0.62
C ASP A 444 42.95 20.45 1.25
N GLN A 445 42.86 21.29 2.30
CA GLN A 445 44.01 21.93 2.98
C GLN A 445 44.96 22.71 2.05
N SER A 446 44.53 23.04 0.83
CA SER A 446 45.38 23.57 -0.23
C SER A 446 44.82 24.84 -0.86
N THR A 447 45.70 25.80 -1.14
CA THR A 447 45.37 27.11 -1.71
C THR A 447 45.20 27.09 -3.23
N ASN A 448 45.05 25.90 -3.85
CA ASN A 448 45.19 25.71 -5.29
C ASN A 448 43.87 25.34 -5.99
N ILE A 449 42.76 25.32 -5.25
CA ILE A 449 41.41 25.06 -5.76
C ILE A 449 40.56 26.30 -5.55
N THR A 450 40.27 27.03 -6.62
CA THR A 450 39.35 28.18 -6.60
C THR A 450 37.91 27.70 -6.57
N LEU A 451 37.32 27.63 -5.38
CA LEU A 451 35.88 27.48 -5.24
C LEU A 451 35.17 28.63 -5.98
N SER A 452 34.16 28.30 -6.77
CA SER A 452 33.44 29.27 -7.60
C SER A 452 32.11 29.66 -6.96
N ARG A 453 31.66 30.90 -7.18
CA ARG A 453 30.27 31.33 -6.91
C ARG A 453 29.22 30.53 -7.69
N LYS A 454 29.63 29.78 -8.73
CA LYS A 454 28.81 28.77 -9.42
C LYS A 454 28.86 27.38 -8.75
N GLY A 455 29.90 27.07 -7.98
CA GLY A 455 30.05 25.79 -7.29
C GLY A 455 29.18 25.71 -6.04
N ILE A 456 29.17 26.76 -5.22
CA ILE A 456 28.57 26.66 -3.87
C ILE A 456 27.05 26.89 -3.89
N VAL A 457 26.31 26.07 -3.12
CA VAL A 457 24.89 26.25 -2.77
C VAL A 457 24.78 26.39 -1.26
N LYS A 458 23.94 27.30 -0.77
CA LYS A 458 23.62 27.42 0.66
C LYS A 458 22.14 27.13 0.88
N LEU A 459 21.82 26.24 1.83
CA LEU A 459 20.44 25.82 2.08
C LEU A 459 20.08 26.05 3.56
N ASN A 460 18.92 26.65 3.81
CA ASN A 460 18.33 26.78 5.14
C ASN A 460 16.94 26.12 5.13
N ILE A 461 16.74 25.06 5.91
CA ILE A 461 15.51 24.26 5.94
C ILE A 461 14.96 24.27 7.36
N TYR A 462 13.79 24.87 7.56
CA TYR A 462 13.25 25.19 8.87
C TYR A 462 11.72 25.13 8.92
N PHE A 463 11.16 24.95 10.12
CA PHE A 463 9.72 25.02 10.34
C PHE A 463 9.22 26.46 10.41
N GLN A 464 8.02 26.71 9.88
CA GLN A 464 7.30 27.97 10.00
C GLN A 464 6.43 28.00 11.28
N GLU A 465 5.88 29.17 11.62
CA GLU A 465 5.10 29.39 12.86
C GLU A 465 3.91 28.44 13.04
N PHE A 466 3.32 27.97 11.92
CA PHE A 466 2.40 26.83 11.89
C PHE A 466 3.11 25.64 11.25
N ASN A 467 3.59 24.69 12.05
CA ASN A 467 4.40 23.58 11.53
C ASN A 467 3.58 22.33 11.19
N TYR A 468 2.31 22.23 11.62
CA TYR A 468 1.42 21.15 11.21
C TYR A 468 0.00 21.62 10.87
N ARG A 469 -0.62 20.89 9.94
CA ARG A 469 -2.05 20.95 9.60
C ARG A 469 -2.55 19.52 9.42
N THR A 470 -3.22 18.99 10.42
CA THR A 470 -3.78 17.63 10.37
C THR A 470 -5.25 17.69 9.95
N ILE A 471 -5.61 16.80 9.02
CA ILE A 471 -6.99 16.55 8.60
C ILE A 471 -7.32 15.14 9.06
N GLU A 472 -8.15 15.02 10.10
CA GLU A 472 -8.53 13.73 10.70
C GLU A 472 -9.99 13.43 10.35
N GLU A 473 -10.21 12.35 9.62
CA GLU A 473 -11.54 11.82 9.30
C GLU A 473 -11.97 10.77 10.32
N SER A 474 -13.18 10.90 10.85
CA SER A 474 -13.76 9.94 11.80
C SER A 474 -15.14 9.49 11.34
N ALA A 475 -15.55 8.26 11.66
CA ALA A 475 -16.85 7.74 11.24
C ALA A 475 -18.00 8.47 11.95
N ALA A 476 -18.81 9.22 11.20
CA ALA A 476 -19.91 10.01 11.76
C ALA A 476 -21.02 9.10 12.33
N ASN A 477 -21.36 8.04 11.59
CA ASN A 477 -22.45 7.12 11.91
C ASN A 477 -21.92 5.79 12.48
N ASN A 478 -21.40 5.82 13.71
CA ASN A 478 -20.86 4.62 14.36
C ASN A 478 -21.96 3.62 14.80
N ILE A 479 -21.57 2.41 15.24
CA ILE A 479 -22.52 1.35 15.65
C ILE A 479 -23.42 1.76 16.84
N VAL A 480 -22.93 2.64 17.73
CA VAL A 480 -23.72 3.16 18.86
C VAL A 480 -24.80 4.12 18.37
N TRP A 481 -24.48 4.98 17.39
CA TRP A 481 -25.44 5.83 16.70
C TRP A 481 -26.53 5.01 16.02
N LEU A 482 -26.16 3.93 15.30
CA LEU A 482 -27.14 3.05 14.64
C LEU A 482 -28.07 2.40 15.66
N LEU A 483 -27.53 1.73 16.69
CA LEU A 483 -28.34 1.03 17.69
C LEU A 483 -29.23 1.99 18.50
N SER A 484 -28.71 3.18 18.83
CA SER A 484 -29.48 4.22 19.54
C SER A 484 -30.67 4.71 18.70
N ASN A 485 -30.49 4.99 17.41
CA ASN A 485 -31.57 5.42 16.52
C ASN A 485 -32.59 4.31 16.23
N LEU A 486 -32.13 3.09 15.94
CA LEU A 486 -33.03 1.94 15.72
C LEU A 486 -33.90 1.65 16.95
N GLY A 487 -33.29 1.65 18.14
CA GLY A 487 -33.97 1.47 19.42
C GLY A 487 -34.91 2.63 19.78
N GLY A 488 -34.49 3.86 19.54
CA GLY A 488 -35.29 5.07 19.78
C GLY A 488 -36.60 5.08 18.99
N GLN A 489 -36.55 4.78 17.68
CA GLN A 489 -37.76 4.70 16.85
C GLN A 489 -38.65 3.51 17.24
N PHE A 490 -38.07 2.35 17.57
CA PHE A 490 -38.84 1.20 18.05
C PHE A 490 -39.59 1.50 19.35
N GLY A 491 -38.95 2.23 20.28
CA GLY A 491 -39.58 2.74 21.48
C GLY A 491 -40.71 3.71 21.20
N PHE A 492 -40.46 4.73 20.36
CA PHE A 492 -41.42 5.79 20.04
C PHE A 492 -42.69 5.26 19.34
N TRP A 493 -42.55 4.48 18.27
CA TRP A 493 -43.69 4.07 17.44
C TRP A 493 -44.46 2.85 17.98
N MET A 494 -43.79 1.91 18.68
CA MET A 494 -44.40 0.64 19.10
C MET A 494 -44.59 0.51 20.61
N GLY A 495 -44.04 1.44 21.41
CA GLY A 495 -43.92 1.29 22.87
C GLY A 495 -42.89 0.22 23.26
N GLY A 496 -41.96 -0.11 22.35
CA GLY A 496 -41.01 -1.22 22.51
C GLY A 496 -39.88 -0.88 23.49
N SER A 497 -39.56 -1.81 24.39
CA SER A 497 -38.38 -1.70 25.27
C SER A 497 -37.45 -2.90 25.07
N VAL A 498 -36.29 -2.90 25.72
CA VAL A 498 -35.39 -4.06 25.76
C VAL A 498 -36.08 -5.33 26.27
N LEU A 499 -37.10 -5.20 27.12
CA LEU A 499 -37.91 -6.32 27.58
C LEU A 499 -38.69 -6.98 26.44
N CYS A 500 -39.17 -6.21 25.45
CA CYS A 500 -39.86 -6.77 24.28
C CYS A 500 -38.94 -7.64 23.42
N LEU A 501 -37.64 -7.34 23.36
CA LEU A 501 -36.65 -8.16 22.64
C LEU A 501 -36.39 -9.49 23.37
N ILE A 502 -36.39 -9.47 24.71
CA ILE A 502 -36.28 -10.68 25.53
C ILE A 502 -37.56 -11.52 25.40
N GLU A 503 -38.74 -10.92 25.51
CA GLU A 503 -40.05 -11.57 25.31
C GLU A 503 -40.14 -12.22 23.91
N PHE A 504 -39.67 -11.54 22.87
CA PHE A 504 -39.61 -12.07 21.51
C PHE A 504 -38.61 -13.22 21.35
N GLY A 505 -37.44 -13.13 22.01
CA GLY A 505 -36.45 -14.21 22.06
C GLY A 505 -36.96 -15.48 22.75
N GLU A 506 -37.64 -15.34 23.89
CA GLU A 506 -38.32 -16.45 24.58
C GLU A 506 -39.32 -17.15 23.65
N ILE A 507 -40.07 -16.40 22.86
CA ILE A 507 -41.08 -16.94 21.94
C ILE A 507 -40.46 -17.64 20.72
N ILE A 508 -39.34 -17.15 20.19
CA ILE A 508 -38.60 -17.88 19.15
C ILE A 508 -38.13 -19.24 19.70
N ILE A 509 -37.60 -19.27 20.94
CA ILE A 509 -37.16 -20.50 21.60
C ILE A 509 -38.35 -21.46 21.81
N ASP A 510 -39.47 -20.98 22.38
CA ASP A 510 -40.68 -21.79 22.59
C ASP A 510 -41.26 -22.31 21.24
N PHE A 511 -41.26 -21.49 20.19
CA PHE A 511 -41.75 -21.87 18.86
C PHE A 511 -40.85 -22.92 18.17
N VAL A 512 -39.53 -22.76 18.24
CA VAL A 512 -38.56 -23.74 17.76
C VAL A 512 -38.69 -25.05 18.54
N TRP A 513 -38.85 -24.99 19.86
CA TRP A 513 -39.04 -26.16 20.73
C TRP A 513 -40.32 -26.94 20.38
N ILE A 514 -41.45 -26.25 20.20
CA ILE A 514 -42.72 -26.87 19.75
C ILE A 514 -42.57 -27.47 18.34
N THR A 515 -41.81 -26.81 17.46
CA THR A 515 -41.53 -27.31 16.09
C THR A 515 -40.71 -28.60 16.14
N ILE A 516 -39.65 -28.64 16.97
CA ILE A 516 -38.83 -29.84 17.18
C ILE A 516 -39.66 -30.98 17.76
N ILE A 517 -40.49 -30.73 18.79
CA ILE A 517 -41.39 -31.75 19.37
C ILE A 517 -42.32 -32.32 18.30
N LYS A 518 -42.91 -31.48 17.45
CA LYS A 518 -43.80 -31.92 16.37
C LYS A 518 -43.07 -32.70 15.28
N LEU A 519 -41.85 -32.32 14.92
CA LEU A 519 -41.00 -33.08 13.97
C LEU A 519 -40.61 -34.45 14.54
N VAL A 520 -40.25 -34.53 15.83
CA VAL A 520 -39.94 -35.80 16.51
C VAL A 520 -41.18 -36.68 16.64
N ALA A 521 -42.35 -36.12 16.93
CA ALA A 521 -43.62 -36.85 16.94
C ALA A 521 -44.02 -37.37 15.55
N LEU A 522 -43.83 -36.55 14.50
CA LEU A 522 -44.05 -36.95 13.10
C LEU A 522 -43.08 -38.07 12.71
N ALA A 523 -41.80 -37.98 13.08
CA ALA A 523 -40.80 -39.01 12.82
C ALA A 523 -41.11 -40.32 13.57
N LYS A 524 -41.60 -40.26 14.81
CA LYS A 524 -42.09 -41.46 15.54
C LYS A 524 -43.31 -42.07 14.85
N SER A 525 -44.28 -41.25 14.43
CA SER A 525 -45.47 -41.70 13.70
C SER A 525 -45.12 -42.38 12.36
N LEU A 526 -44.17 -41.80 11.61
CA LEU A 526 -43.66 -42.39 10.35
C LEU A 526 -42.91 -43.70 10.59
N ARG A 527 -42.14 -43.83 11.69
CA ARG A 527 -41.51 -45.09 12.11
C ARG A 527 -42.57 -46.14 12.51
N GLN A 528 -43.60 -45.77 13.28
CA GLN A 528 -44.69 -46.68 13.63
C GLN A 528 -45.49 -47.14 12.41
N ARG A 529 -45.78 -46.26 11.44
CA ARG A 529 -46.43 -46.64 10.18
C ARG A 529 -45.59 -47.60 9.35
N ARG A 530 -44.26 -47.43 9.30
CA ARG A 530 -43.34 -48.42 8.69
C ARG A 530 -43.34 -49.76 9.43
N ALA A 531 -43.41 -49.76 10.76
CA ALA A 531 -43.49 -50.99 11.56
C ALA A 531 -44.84 -51.72 11.36
N GLN A 532 -45.97 -51.01 11.36
CA GLN A 532 -47.30 -51.62 11.13
C GLN A 532 -47.46 -52.13 9.69
N ALA A 533 -46.86 -51.47 8.70
CA ALA A 533 -46.80 -51.99 7.33
C ALA A 533 -46.00 -53.31 7.19
N SER A 534 -45.28 -53.74 8.24
CA SER A 534 -44.52 -54.99 8.26
C SER A 534 -45.24 -56.15 8.99
N TYR A 535 -46.44 -55.93 9.53
CA TYR A 535 -47.21 -56.96 10.25
C TYR A 535 -48.52 -57.29 9.52
N ALA A 536 -48.48 -58.36 8.71
CA ALA A 536 -49.64 -58.93 8.05
C ALA A 536 -49.97 -60.31 8.65
N GLY A 537 -50.66 -60.31 9.80
CA GLY A 537 -51.09 -61.52 10.50
C GLY A 537 -52.15 -61.20 11.57
N PRO A 538 -52.99 -62.19 11.97
CA PRO A 538 -53.98 -62.00 13.02
C PRO A 538 -53.31 -61.82 14.41
N PRO A 539 -53.98 -61.16 15.37
CA PRO A 539 -53.44 -60.96 16.71
C PRO A 539 -53.35 -62.30 17.48
N PRO A 540 -52.33 -62.47 18.35
CA PRO A 540 -52.20 -63.65 19.22
C PRO A 540 -53.33 -63.73 20.24
N THR A 541 -53.57 -64.92 20.77
CA THR A 541 -54.65 -65.17 21.74
C THR A 541 -54.19 -64.97 23.18
N VAL A 542 -55.14 -64.75 24.10
CA VAL A 542 -54.86 -64.41 25.51
C VAL A 542 -54.01 -65.47 26.23
N ALA A 543 -54.04 -66.73 25.79
CA ALA A 543 -53.22 -67.81 26.34
C ALA A 543 -51.71 -67.55 26.20
N GLU A 544 -51.27 -67.12 25.01
CA GLU A 544 -49.85 -66.89 24.69
C GLU A 544 -49.24 -65.73 25.52
N LEU A 545 -50.06 -64.77 25.94
CA LEU A 545 -49.61 -63.62 26.72
C LEU A 545 -49.43 -63.93 28.22
N VAL A 546 -50.09 -64.98 28.72
CA VAL A 546 -50.04 -65.39 30.13
C VAL A 546 -48.82 -66.27 30.42
N GLU A 547 -48.49 -67.19 29.52
CA GLU A 547 -47.33 -68.09 29.67
C GLU A 547 -45.99 -67.33 29.67
N ALA A 548 -45.93 -66.17 29.02
CA ALA A 548 -44.77 -65.28 29.01
C ALA A 548 -44.51 -64.53 30.33
N HIS A 549 -45.39 -64.62 31.34
CA HIS A 549 -45.31 -63.82 32.58
C HIS A 549 -45.07 -64.64 33.87
N THR A 550 -45.08 -65.97 33.82
CA THR A 550 -45.18 -66.81 35.04
C THR A 550 -43.87 -67.47 35.51
N ASN A 551 -42.82 -67.48 34.70
CA ASN A 551 -41.57 -68.20 35.02
C ASN A 551 -40.39 -67.26 35.40
N PHE A 552 -40.32 -66.89 36.68
CA PHE A 552 -39.09 -66.40 37.32
C PHE A 552 -38.76 -67.29 38.53
N GLY A 553 -37.73 -68.13 38.39
CA GLY A 553 -37.20 -69.05 39.40
C GLY A 553 -35.68 -69.15 39.30
N PHE A 554 -35.00 -69.57 40.37
CA PHE A 554 -33.58 -69.28 40.61
C PHE A 554 -32.61 -70.43 40.24
N GLN A 555 -31.47 -70.07 39.62
CA GLN A 555 -30.15 -70.75 39.63
C GLN A 555 -30.02 -72.18 39.02
N PRO A 556 -28.77 -72.69 38.77
CA PRO A 556 -27.45 -72.05 38.73
C PRO A 556 -26.69 -72.25 37.39
N ASP A 557 -25.42 -71.82 37.31
CA ASP A 557 -24.55 -71.92 36.12
C ASP A 557 -24.19 -73.35 35.68
N THR A 558 -24.04 -73.56 34.37
CA THR A 558 -23.10 -74.56 33.80
C THR A 558 -22.80 -74.26 32.33
N ALA A 559 -21.52 -74.23 31.95
CA ALA A 559 -21.09 -74.04 30.56
C ALA A 559 -20.35 -75.27 30.01
N PRO A 560 -20.58 -75.65 28.74
CA PRO A 560 -19.51 -76.25 27.96
C PRO A 560 -19.45 -75.84 26.47
N ARG A 561 -18.24 -75.46 26.04
CA ARG A 561 -17.57 -75.72 24.74
C ARG A 561 -18.32 -75.57 23.40
N SER A 562 -17.66 -74.83 22.49
CA SER A 562 -17.47 -75.24 21.09
C SER A 562 -15.99 -74.96 20.67
N PRO A 563 -15.40 -75.61 19.64
CA PRO A 563 -13.93 -75.81 19.56
C PRO A 563 -13.18 -75.09 18.40
N ASN A 564 -11.84 -75.30 18.37
CA ASN A 564 -10.84 -75.04 17.31
C ASN A 564 -10.32 -73.57 17.19
N THR A 565 -9.10 -73.21 17.61
CA THR A 565 -7.73 -73.38 17.00
C THR A 565 -7.54 -72.69 15.64
N GLY A 566 -6.52 -71.86 15.36
CA GLY A 566 -5.30 -71.35 16.05
C GLY A 566 -4.40 -70.61 15.02
N PRO A 567 -3.14 -70.17 15.28
CA PRO A 567 -2.32 -70.19 16.52
C PRO A 567 -1.70 -68.82 16.95
N TYR A 568 -0.90 -68.84 18.03
CA TYR A 568 -0.03 -67.78 18.60
C TYR A 568 1.39 -67.76 17.94
N PRO A 569 2.39 -66.85 18.21
CA PRO A 569 2.77 -66.13 19.47
C PRO A 569 3.07 -64.60 19.30
N ASN A 570 3.59 -63.81 20.25
CA ASN A 570 4.01 -63.91 21.68
C ASN A 570 3.47 -62.61 22.40
N GLU A 571 3.67 -62.24 23.69
CA GLU A 571 4.71 -62.50 24.69
C GLU A 571 4.17 -62.34 26.15
N GLN A 572 5.01 -62.02 27.14
CA GLN A 572 4.78 -62.28 28.58
C GLN A 572 4.14 -61.13 29.40
N ALA A 573 3.71 -61.43 30.64
CA ALA A 573 2.87 -60.60 31.52
C ALA A 573 3.47 -60.36 32.92
N LEU A 574 2.88 -59.46 33.73
CA LEU A 574 2.87 -59.43 35.21
C LEU A 574 1.66 -58.55 35.71
N PRO A 575 1.25 -58.54 37.01
CA PRO A 575 -0.18 -58.51 37.37
C PRO A 575 -0.75 -57.22 38.00
N ILE A 576 -2.08 -57.23 38.20
CA ILE A 576 -2.92 -56.16 38.79
C ILE A 576 -3.46 -56.57 40.17
N PRO A 577 -3.38 -55.70 41.21
CA PRO A 577 -4.21 -55.76 42.42
C PRO A 577 -5.47 -54.88 42.33
N GLY A 578 -6.57 -55.28 42.97
CA GLY A 578 -7.89 -54.61 42.87
C GLY A 578 -8.18 -53.49 43.88
N THR A 579 -9.35 -52.85 43.73
CA THR A 579 -9.80 -51.69 44.51
C THR A 579 -10.91 -52.02 45.54
N PRO A 580 -10.95 -51.37 46.74
CA PRO A 580 -12.02 -51.52 47.73
C PRO A 580 -13.20 -50.52 47.54
N PRO A 581 -14.34 -50.72 48.24
CA PRO A 581 -15.55 -49.89 48.10
C PRO A 581 -15.52 -48.57 48.91
N PRO A 582 -16.39 -47.59 48.59
CA PRO A 582 -16.45 -46.30 49.27
C PRO A 582 -17.21 -46.32 50.61
N ASN A 583 -16.85 -45.40 51.51
CA ASN A 583 -17.53 -45.17 52.78
C ASN A 583 -18.31 -43.83 52.76
N TYR A 584 -19.36 -43.71 53.57
CA TYR A 584 -20.12 -42.47 53.78
C TYR A 584 -19.76 -41.87 55.14
N ASP A 585 -19.30 -40.62 55.18
CA ASP A 585 -19.66 -39.69 56.27
C ASP A 585 -19.26 -38.23 55.96
N SER A 586 -20.18 -37.29 56.17
CA SER A 586 -19.92 -35.86 56.44
C SER A 586 -21.24 -35.07 56.49
N LEU A 587 -21.60 -34.58 57.67
CA LEU A 587 -22.79 -33.75 57.90
C LEU A 587 -22.45 -32.61 58.86
N ARG A 588 -22.69 -31.36 58.45
CA ARG A 588 -22.74 -30.12 59.29
C ARG A 588 -21.37 -29.64 59.85
N LEU A 589 -21.13 -28.35 60.17
CA LEU A 589 -21.86 -27.07 59.94
C LEU A 589 -20.91 -25.86 60.15
N GLN A 590 -21.49 -24.64 60.13
CA GLN A 590 -21.00 -23.39 60.77
C GLN A 590 -20.03 -22.49 59.94
N PRO A 591 -19.94 -21.17 60.23
CA PRO A 591 -20.38 -20.16 59.24
C PRO A 591 -19.37 -19.01 58.98
N LEU A 592 -19.83 -17.96 58.28
CA LEU A 592 -19.12 -16.66 58.15
C LEU A 592 -19.32 -15.78 59.40
N ASP A 593 -18.26 -15.04 59.74
CA ASP A 593 -18.26 -13.66 60.27
C ASP A 593 -16.97 -12.98 59.73
N VAL A 594 -17.03 -11.81 59.08
CA VAL A 594 -16.92 -10.44 59.63
C VAL A 594 -15.57 -10.13 60.30
N ILE A 595 -14.75 -9.30 59.65
CA ILE A 595 -13.69 -8.46 60.24
C ILE A 595 -13.70 -7.10 59.51
N GLU A 596 -13.58 -6.01 60.27
CA GLU A 596 -13.41 -4.62 59.83
C GLU A 596 -12.45 -3.92 60.82
N SER A 597 -11.59 -3.03 60.30
CA SER A 597 -10.60 -2.20 61.05
C SER A 597 -9.49 -2.98 61.83
N ASP A 598 -8.36 -2.39 62.25
CA ASP A 598 -7.90 -0.98 62.26
C ASP A 598 -6.34 -0.86 62.23
N SER A 599 -5.84 0.38 62.08
CA SER A 599 -4.53 0.94 62.48
C SER A 599 -3.18 0.40 61.94
N GLU A 600 -2.04 1.12 61.99
CA GLU A 600 -1.73 2.57 61.78
C GLU A 600 -0.18 2.77 61.68
N GLY A 601 0.29 3.74 60.86
CA GLY A 601 1.64 4.33 60.93
C GLY A 601 2.87 3.53 60.41
N ASP A 602 4.05 4.16 60.18
CA ASP A 602 4.34 5.58 59.94
C ASP A 602 5.76 5.79 59.32
N ALA A 603 5.98 6.93 58.64
CA ALA A 603 7.27 7.52 58.20
C ALA A 603 8.19 6.70 57.23
N ILE A 604 9.05 7.30 56.37
CA ILE A 604 9.40 8.70 56.06
C ILE A 604 9.22 8.93 54.55
#